data_AF-A0A377AYM1-F1
#
_entry.id   AF-A0A377AYM1-F1
#
_cell.length_a   1.000
_cell.length_b   1.000
_cell.length_c   1.000
_cell.angle_alpha   90.00
_cell.angle_beta   90.00
_cell.angle_gamma   90.00
#
_symmetry.space_group_name_H-M   'P 1'
#
loop_
_entity.id
_entity.type
_entity.pdbx_description
1 polymer ?
#
loop_
_entity_poly.entity_id
_entity_poly.type
_entity_poly.pdbx_seq_one_letter_code
_entity_poly.pdbx_strand_id
1 'polypeptide(L)'
;MALRTDGDQVQINNVNILGPSEHLLCHQQRCAEPSGNESSAAYAGDNSYIEGDVDIVSGRGAVVFDNTEFRVVNSRTQQEAYVFAPATLSNIYYGFLAVNSRFNAFGDGVAQLGRSLDVDANTNGQVVIRDSAINEGFNTAKPWADAVISNRPFAGNTGSVDDNDEIQRNLNDTNYNRMWEYNNRGVGSKVVAEAKK
;
A
#
# COMPACT_ATOMS: atom_id res chain seq x y z
N MET A 1 -0.26 2.80 16.79
CA MET A 1 -0.35 4.18 16.27
C MET A 1 0.71 5.11 16.82
N ALA A 2 1.60 5.60 15.95
CA ALA A 2 2.65 6.56 16.28
C ALA A 2 2.35 7.98 15.75
N LEU A 3 1.77 8.08 14.55
CA LEU A 3 1.32 9.34 13.95
C LEU A 3 -0.06 9.16 13.29
N ARG A 4 -0.94 10.13 13.50
CA ARG A 4 -2.23 10.23 12.83
C ARG A 4 -2.39 11.62 12.22
N THR A 5 -2.87 11.65 10.98
CA THR A 5 -3.25 12.90 10.32
C THR A 5 -4.62 12.76 9.67
N ASP A 6 -5.49 13.71 9.99
CA ASP A 6 -6.84 13.85 9.43
C ASP A 6 -6.94 15.16 8.61
N GLY A 7 -5.87 15.96 8.56
CA GLY A 7 -5.84 17.25 7.87
C GLY A 7 -5.48 17.12 6.38
N ASP A 8 -5.94 18.08 5.59
CA ASP A 8 -5.55 18.26 4.19
C ASP A 8 -4.25 19.07 4.08
N GLN A 9 -3.46 18.86 3.02
CA GLN A 9 -2.18 19.55 2.75
C GLN A 9 -1.13 19.41 3.86
N VAL A 10 -1.19 18.33 4.63
CA VAL A 10 -0.19 18.04 5.66
C VAL A 10 1.14 17.67 5.02
N GLN A 11 2.23 18.24 5.55
CA GLN A 11 3.59 17.94 5.14
C GLN A 11 4.35 17.24 6.28
N ILE A 12 4.97 16.11 5.95
CA ILE A 12 5.87 15.37 6.84
C ILE A 12 7.19 15.21 6.09
N ASN A 13 8.26 15.84 6.59
CA ASN A 13 9.56 15.88 5.94
C ASN A 13 10.66 15.56 6.96
N ASN A 14 11.58 14.66 6.60
CA ASN A 14 12.72 14.28 7.43
C ASN A 14 12.32 13.81 8.85
N VAL A 15 11.31 12.94 8.93
CA VAL A 15 10.79 12.38 10.17
C VAL A 15 10.99 10.87 10.23
N ASN A 16 11.24 10.36 11.44
CA ASN A 16 11.22 8.94 11.75
C ASN A 16 9.90 8.59 12.45
N ILE A 17 9.13 7.67 11.88
CA ILE A 17 7.90 7.15 12.47
C ILE A 17 8.16 5.69 12.85
N LEU A 18 8.16 5.40 14.16
CA LEU A 18 8.61 4.11 14.70
C LEU A 18 7.52 3.37 15.47
N GLY A 19 7.51 2.05 15.33
CA GLY A 19 7.01 1.12 16.35
C GLY A 19 6.54 -0.21 15.75
N PRO A 20 5.82 -1.05 16.50
CA PRO A 20 5.51 -2.40 16.08
C PRO A 20 4.37 -2.53 15.05
N SER A 21 3.17 -1.98 15.27
CA SER A 21 2.03 -2.10 14.31
C SER A 21 1.18 -0.83 14.18
N GLU A 22 0.59 -0.63 12.99
CA GLU A 22 -0.31 0.48 12.64
C GLU A 22 0.29 1.88 12.91
N HIS A 23 1.36 2.27 12.21
CA HIS A 23 2.19 3.43 12.58
C HIS A 23 1.76 4.76 12.01
N LEU A 24 1.36 4.79 10.74
CA LEU A 24 0.77 5.96 10.11
C LEU A 24 -0.68 5.66 9.76
N LEU A 25 -1.60 6.29 10.49
CA LEU A 25 -3.01 6.29 10.13
C LEU A 25 -3.31 7.63 9.44
N CYS A 26 -3.47 7.61 8.12
CA CYS A 26 -4.14 8.71 7.43
C CYS A 26 -5.63 8.40 7.51
N HIS A 27 -6.40 9.16 8.27
CA HIS A 27 -7.81 8.88 8.47
C HIS A 27 -8.67 10.01 7.95
N GLN A 28 -9.30 9.80 6.79
CA GLN A 28 -10.58 10.45 6.53
C GLN A 28 -11.61 9.87 7.49
N GLN A 29 -12.13 10.72 8.37
CA GLN A 29 -13.12 10.43 9.40
C GLN A 29 -14.11 9.31 9.02
N ARG A 30 -14.20 8.33 9.90
CA ARG A 30 -15.46 7.66 10.24
C ARG A 30 -15.95 8.20 11.58
N CYS A 31 -16.24 9.50 11.62
CA CYS A 31 -17.24 10.05 12.53
C CYS A 31 -18.46 10.34 11.65
N ALA A 32 -19.63 9.82 12.03
CA ALA A 32 -20.86 9.93 11.28
C ALA A 32 -21.12 11.37 10.77
N GLU A 33 -21.13 11.59 9.46
CA GLU A 33 -22.02 12.53 8.75
C GLU A 33 -22.00 12.21 7.23
N PRO A 34 -23.15 12.15 6.54
CA PRO A 34 -23.26 11.76 5.14
C PRO A 34 -23.22 13.00 4.23
N SER A 35 -22.06 13.60 3.99
CA SER A 35 -21.84 14.45 2.80
C SER A 35 -20.40 14.94 2.71
N GLY A 36 -19.75 14.71 1.57
CA GLY A 36 -18.50 15.38 1.24
C GLY A 36 -17.60 14.58 0.33
N ASN A 37 -17.67 14.84 -0.98
CA ASN A 37 -16.72 14.41 -2.02
C ASN A 37 -15.35 15.12 -1.85
N GLU A 38 -14.72 15.06 -0.68
CA GLU A 38 -13.47 15.79 -0.46
C GLU A 38 -12.29 14.82 -0.49
N SER A 39 -11.51 14.90 -1.57
CA SER A 39 -10.20 14.24 -1.66
C SER A 39 -9.22 15.06 -0.82
N SER A 40 -8.94 14.62 0.41
CA SER A 40 -7.84 15.21 1.19
C SER A 40 -6.52 14.64 0.66
N ALA A 41 -5.68 15.51 0.10
CA ALA A 41 -4.35 15.21 -0.37
C ALA A 41 -3.36 15.53 0.75
N ALA A 42 -2.94 14.51 1.49
CA ALA A 42 -1.84 14.64 2.43
C ALA A 42 -0.53 14.37 1.69
N TYR A 43 0.38 15.36 1.66
CA TYR A 43 1.73 15.17 1.13
C TYR A 43 2.61 14.63 2.25
N ALA A 44 2.56 13.31 2.51
CA ALA A 44 3.31 12.71 3.61
C ALA A 44 4.55 11.97 3.12
N GLY A 45 5.71 12.59 3.31
CA GLY A 45 6.98 11.88 3.39
C GLY A 45 7.92 12.21 2.26
N ASP A 46 8.60 13.34 2.37
CA ASP A 46 9.90 13.53 1.72
C ASP A 46 10.98 13.09 2.71
N ASN A 47 11.95 12.30 2.25
CA ASN A 47 13.18 11.97 2.99
C ASN A 47 12.92 11.38 4.40
N SER A 48 11.87 10.58 4.56
CA SER A 48 11.44 10.07 5.86
C SER A 48 11.76 8.57 6.04
N TYR A 49 11.67 8.10 7.27
CA TYR A 49 11.84 6.69 7.64
C TYR A 49 10.61 6.19 8.40
N ILE A 50 10.03 5.09 7.95
CA ILE A 50 8.84 4.49 8.56
C ILE A 50 9.13 3.02 8.85
N GLU A 51 8.96 2.62 10.11
CA GLU A 51 9.26 1.27 10.59
C GLU A 51 8.02 0.61 11.20
N GLY A 52 7.84 -0.69 10.94
CA GLY A 52 6.87 -1.54 11.63
C GLY A 52 6.82 -2.97 11.10
N ASP A 53 5.78 -3.71 11.46
CA ASP A 53 5.56 -5.08 10.98
C ASP A 53 4.26 -5.21 10.16
N VAL A 54 3.10 -5.05 10.80
CA VAL A 54 1.77 -5.30 10.26
C VAL A 54 1.06 -3.98 10.02
N ASP A 55 0.57 -3.83 8.78
CA ASP A 55 -0.21 -2.68 8.30
C ASP A 55 0.45 -1.34 8.67
N ILE A 56 1.75 -1.22 8.34
CA ILE A 56 2.63 -0.12 8.79
C ILE A 56 2.02 1.25 8.46
N VAL A 57 1.53 1.41 7.23
CA VAL A 57 0.81 2.58 6.74
C VAL A 57 -0.61 2.17 6.38
N SER A 58 -1.60 2.77 7.04
CA SER A 58 -2.99 2.38 6.92
C SER A 58 -3.95 3.57 6.80
N GLY A 59 -5.13 3.29 6.24
CA GLY A 59 -6.27 4.20 6.31
C GLY A 59 -6.68 4.84 4.98
N ARG A 60 -7.42 5.94 5.09
CA ARG A 60 -8.07 6.67 4.00
C ARG A 60 -7.35 7.99 3.75
N GLY A 61 -7.04 8.25 2.49
CA GLY A 61 -6.49 9.54 2.05
C GLY A 61 -5.63 9.35 0.80
N ALA A 62 -5.43 10.44 0.07
CA ALA A 62 -4.41 10.49 -0.97
C ALA A 62 -3.08 10.84 -0.31
N VAL A 63 -2.09 9.95 -0.40
CA VAL A 63 -0.80 10.12 0.30
C VAL A 63 0.35 9.84 -0.65
N VAL A 64 1.30 10.77 -0.75
CA VAL A 64 2.52 10.61 -1.55
C VAL A 64 3.73 10.51 -0.64
N PHE A 65 4.42 9.38 -0.72
CA PHE A 65 5.72 9.11 -0.11
C PHE A 65 6.80 9.21 -1.19
N ASP A 66 7.63 10.24 -1.15
CA ASP A 66 8.77 10.43 -2.05
C ASP A 66 10.08 10.27 -1.29
N ASN A 67 11.00 9.47 -1.84
CA ASN A 67 12.30 9.20 -1.22
C ASN A 67 12.19 8.75 0.27
N THR A 68 11.16 7.98 0.59
CA THR A 68 10.91 7.46 1.94
C THR A 68 11.43 6.03 2.05
N GLU A 69 12.00 5.69 3.21
CA GLU A 69 12.38 4.32 3.53
C GLU A 69 11.31 3.64 4.38
N PHE A 70 10.85 2.49 3.94
CA PHE A 70 9.97 1.58 4.67
C PHE A 70 10.78 0.40 5.18
N ARG A 71 10.81 0.21 6.49
CA ARG A 71 11.49 -0.90 7.15
C ARG A 71 10.49 -1.84 7.81
N VAL A 72 10.45 -3.08 7.33
CA VAL A 72 9.73 -4.17 8.00
C VAL A 72 10.63 -4.81 9.04
N VAL A 73 10.23 -4.80 10.30
CA VAL A 73 10.90 -5.47 11.43
C VAL A 73 10.18 -6.75 11.83
N ASN A 74 10.91 -7.72 12.37
CA ASN A 74 10.37 -9.03 12.74
C ASN A 74 10.61 -9.41 14.22
N SER A 75 10.89 -8.40 15.06
CA SER A 75 11.17 -8.59 16.49
C SER A 75 9.94 -8.97 17.30
N ARG A 76 8.74 -8.54 16.87
CA ARG A 76 7.45 -8.86 17.50
C ARG A 76 6.75 -10.05 16.86
N THR A 77 6.72 -10.11 15.53
CA THR A 77 6.13 -11.21 14.76
C THR A 77 7.04 -11.59 13.61
N GLN A 78 7.10 -12.89 13.32
CA GLN A 78 7.86 -13.46 12.20
C GLN A 78 6.94 -14.17 11.20
N GLN A 79 5.62 -14.12 11.41
CA GLN A 79 4.64 -14.90 10.66
C GLN A 79 4.01 -14.09 9.52
N GLU A 80 3.93 -12.78 9.68
CA GLU A 80 3.30 -11.87 8.72
C GLU A 80 3.88 -10.47 8.84
N ALA A 81 3.87 -9.73 7.73
CA ALA A 81 4.16 -8.31 7.69
C ALA A 81 3.59 -7.68 6.40
N TYR A 82 3.05 -6.47 6.51
CA TYR A 82 2.43 -5.75 5.39
C TYR A 82 2.78 -4.27 5.48
N VAL A 83 3.39 -3.72 4.43
CA VAL A 83 3.78 -2.30 4.44
C VAL A 83 2.55 -1.39 4.32
N PHE A 84 1.69 -1.62 3.32
CA PHE A 84 0.52 -0.79 3.07
C PHE A 84 -0.81 -1.51 3.34
N ALA A 85 -1.72 -0.79 4.00
CA ALA A 85 -3.09 -1.19 4.26
C ALA A 85 -4.09 -0.06 3.90
N PRO A 86 -4.19 0.31 2.60
CA PRO A 86 -5.07 1.38 2.16
C PRO A 86 -6.54 0.99 2.34
N ALA A 87 -7.34 1.96 2.78
CA ALA A 87 -8.80 1.85 2.96
C ALA A 87 -9.57 2.77 1.98
N THR A 88 -8.93 3.16 0.88
CA THR A 88 -9.47 4.04 -0.17
C THR A 88 -10.87 3.61 -0.59
N LEU A 89 -11.79 4.57 -0.67
CA LEU A 89 -13.14 4.33 -1.17
C LEU A 89 -13.10 3.90 -2.65
N SER A 90 -13.97 2.97 -3.04
CA SER A 90 -14.02 2.40 -4.39
C SER A 90 -14.27 3.46 -5.48
N ASN A 91 -14.99 4.53 -5.15
CA ASN A 91 -15.25 5.66 -6.06
C ASN A 91 -14.15 6.74 -6.06
N ILE A 92 -13.12 6.62 -5.22
CA ILE A 92 -11.95 7.52 -5.15
C ILE A 92 -10.76 6.85 -5.81
N TYR A 93 -10.10 7.53 -6.75
CA TYR A 93 -9.09 6.90 -7.62
C TYR A 93 -7.67 6.95 -7.07
N TYR A 94 -7.42 7.82 -6.09
CA TYR A 94 -6.09 8.02 -5.51
C TYR A 94 -6.10 7.65 -4.03
N GLY A 95 -5.26 6.68 -3.68
CA GLY A 95 -4.91 6.31 -2.32
C GLY A 95 -3.43 6.62 -2.08
N PHE A 96 -2.60 5.59 -1.92
CA PHE A 96 -1.19 5.77 -1.63
C PHE A 96 -0.32 5.73 -2.88
N LEU A 97 0.72 6.56 -2.89
CA LEU A 97 1.78 6.55 -3.88
C LEU A 97 3.12 6.49 -3.16
N ALA A 98 3.90 5.45 -3.39
CA ALA A 98 5.31 5.42 -3.02
C ALA A 98 6.15 5.58 -4.29
N VAL A 99 6.93 6.65 -4.36
CA VAL A 99 7.79 6.99 -5.49
C VAL A 99 9.22 7.22 -5.02
N ASN A 100 10.20 6.84 -5.84
CA ASN A 100 11.63 6.93 -5.53
C ASN A 100 12.02 6.37 -4.14
N SER A 101 11.24 5.44 -3.61
CA SER A 101 11.31 5.01 -2.23
C SER A 101 12.10 3.71 -2.08
N ARG A 102 12.37 3.30 -0.84
CA ARG A 102 13.15 2.10 -0.52
C ARG A 102 12.38 1.20 0.43
N PHE A 103 12.29 -0.07 0.11
CA PHE A 103 11.61 -1.09 0.90
C PHE A 103 12.62 -2.12 1.35
N ASN A 104 12.71 -2.34 2.65
CA ASN A 104 13.60 -3.32 3.25
C ASN A 104 12.85 -4.16 4.28
N ALA A 105 13.05 -5.47 4.27
CA ALA A 105 12.45 -6.36 5.24
C ALA A 105 13.48 -7.30 5.87
N PHE A 106 13.31 -7.57 7.16
CA PHE A 106 13.97 -8.70 7.80
C PHE A 106 13.20 -9.99 7.55
N GLY A 107 13.89 -11.13 7.61
CA GLY A 107 13.32 -12.47 7.41
C GLY A 107 13.39 -12.96 5.97
N ASP A 108 12.95 -14.19 5.75
CA ASP A 108 13.12 -14.92 4.49
C ASP A 108 11.81 -15.01 3.71
N GLY A 109 11.47 -13.95 2.97
CA GLY A 109 10.33 -13.96 2.03
C GLY A 109 8.95 -13.99 2.69
N VAL A 110 8.84 -13.51 3.94
CA VAL A 110 7.58 -13.44 4.69
C VAL A 110 6.85 -12.12 4.44
N ALA A 111 7.60 -11.01 4.33
CA ALA A 111 7.00 -9.69 4.24
C ALA A 111 6.28 -9.47 2.91
N GLN A 112 5.16 -8.76 2.93
CA GLN A 112 4.37 -8.42 1.75
C GLN A 112 4.27 -6.90 1.62
N LEU A 113 4.10 -6.41 0.39
CA LEU A 113 3.99 -4.98 0.08
C LEU A 113 2.69 -4.39 0.63
N GLY A 114 1.63 -5.19 0.75
CA GLY A 114 0.40 -4.73 1.38
C GLY A 114 -0.79 -5.67 1.22
N ARG A 115 -1.92 -5.20 1.73
CA ARG A 115 -3.25 -5.81 1.62
C ARG A 115 -4.33 -4.73 1.74
N SER A 116 -5.56 -5.02 1.35
CA SER A 116 -6.64 -4.01 1.41
C SER A 116 -7.18 -3.96 2.84
N LEU A 117 -7.46 -2.77 3.36
CA LEU A 117 -8.10 -2.58 4.66
C LEU A 117 -9.60 -2.35 4.43
N ASP A 118 -10.35 -3.43 4.24
CA ASP A 118 -11.78 -3.42 3.86
C ASP A 118 -12.69 -3.07 5.06
N VAL A 119 -12.63 -1.81 5.52
CA VAL A 119 -13.38 -1.30 6.69
C VAL A 119 -14.88 -1.17 6.46
N ASP A 120 -15.33 -1.14 5.20
CA ASP A 120 -16.72 -1.23 4.80
C ASP A 120 -16.87 -1.74 3.36
N ALA A 121 -18.10 -1.99 2.94
CA ALA A 121 -18.43 -2.55 1.63
C ALA A 121 -18.07 -1.64 0.44
N ASN A 122 -17.77 -0.36 0.69
CA ASN A 122 -17.40 0.60 -0.36
C ASN A 122 -15.90 0.92 -0.34
N THR A 123 -15.07 0.09 0.31
CA THR A 123 -13.62 0.20 0.26
C THR A 123 -13.04 -0.74 -0.80
N ASN A 124 -12.11 -0.21 -1.60
CA ASN A 124 -11.19 -0.99 -2.41
C ASN A 124 -9.83 -0.28 -2.39
N GLY A 125 -8.96 -0.66 -1.45
CA GLY A 125 -7.72 0.05 -1.16
C GLY A 125 -6.84 0.25 -2.39
N GLN A 126 -6.35 1.48 -2.59
CA GLN A 126 -5.52 1.85 -3.72
C GLN A 126 -4.11 2.19 -3.26
N VAL A 127 -3.11 1.59 -3.92
CA VAL A 127 -1.70 1.95 -3.76
C VAL A 127 -0.94 1.72 -5.05
N VAL A 128 0.01 2.60 -5.35
CA VAL A 128 1.00 2.45 -6.41
C VAL A 128 2.40 2.54 -5.81
N ILE A 129 3.25 1.55 -6.08
CA ILE A 129 4.68 1.59 -5.77
C ILE A 129 5.43 1.73 -7.10
N ARG A 130 6.13 2.83 -7.29
CA ARG A 130 6.82 3.10 -8.54
C ARG A 130 8.22 3.64 -8.37
N ASP A 131 9.07 3.39 -9.36
CA ASP A 131 10.43 3.94 -9.44
C ASP A 131 11.25 3.66 -8.15
N SER A 132 10.90 2.61 -7.42
CA SER A 132 11.35 2.33 -6.05
C SER A 132 12.24 1.09 -5.99
N ALA A 133 13.07 0.99 -4.95
CA ALA A 133 13.90 -0.18 -4.68
C ALA A 133 13.20 -1.12 -3.68
N ILE A 134 12.84 -2.32 -4.13
CA ILE A 134 12.32 -3.40 -3.29
C ILE A 134 13.46 -4.40 -3.07
N ASN A 135 14.03 -4.37 -1.86
CA ASN A 135 15.18 -5.20 -1.51
C ASN A 135 14.73 -6.59 -1.02
N GLU A 136 15.61 -7.29 -0.31
CA GLU A 136 15.35 -8.65 0.19
C GLU A 136 14.31 -8.70 1.31
N GLY A 137 13.87 -9.92 1.63
CA GLY A 137 12.92 -10.23 2.70
C GLY A 137 11.44 -10.21 2.31
N PHE A 138 11.11 -9.70 1.11
CA PHE A 138 9.75 -9.70 0.59
C PHE A 138 9.38 -10.99 -0.16
N ASN A 139 8.10 -11.37 -0.06
CA ASN A 139 7.51 -12.45 -0.83
C ASN A 139 7.31 -12.01 -2.28
N THR A 140 8.20 -12.44 -3.17
CA THR A 140 8.16 -12.07 -4.59
C THR A 140 7.09 -12.81 -5.40
N ALA A 141 6.62 -13.97 -4.92
CA ALA A 141 5.56 -14.74 -5.58
C ALA A 141 4.17 -14.19 -5.24
N LYS A 142 3.99 -13.75 -3.98
CA LYS A 142 2.75 -13.14 -3.49
C LYS A 142 3.05 -11.83 -2.76
N PRO A 143 3.40 -10.75 -3.48
CA PRO A 143 3.70 -9.47 -2.85
C PRO A 143 2.47 -8.81 -2.21
N TRP A 144 1.26 -9.23 -2.59
CA TRP A 144 -0.01 -8.69 -2.07
C TRP A 144 -0.81 -9.78 -1.36
N ALA A 145 -1.32 -9.47 -0.19
CA ALA A 145 -2.13 -10.38 0.62
C ALA A 145 -3.64 -10.15 0.45
N ASP A 146 -4.41 -11.12 0.92
CA ASP A 146 -5.85 -11.01 1.06
C ASP A 146 -6.21 -9.86 2.00
N ALA A 147 -7.36 -9.22 1.74
CA ALA A 147 -7.81 -8.08 2.50
C ALA A 147 -8.04 -8.45 3.97
N VAL A 148 -7.65 -7.55 4.87
CA VAL A 148 -7.97 -7.68 6.30
C VAL A 148 -9.42 -7.26 6.55
N ILE A 149 -10.03 -7.78 7.62
CA ILE A 149 -11.45 -7.63 8.01
C ILE A 149 -12.39 -8.47 7.12
N SER A 150 -12.39 -8.24 5.81
CA SER A 150 -13.29 -8.94 4.89
C SER A 150 -12.80 -10.34 4.51
N ASN A 151 -11.49 -10.60 4.61
CA ASN A 151 -10.82 -11.78 4.04
C ASN A 151 -11.06 -11.92 2.53
N ARG A 152 -11.33 -10.82 1.82
CA ARG A 152 -11.47 -10.82 0.36
C ARG A 152 -10.15 -11.27 -0.27
N PRO A 153 -10.15 -12.33 -1.09
CA PRO A 153 -8.94 -12.79 -1.75
C PRO A 153 -8.29 -11.70 -2.61
N PHE A 154 -6.96 -11.66 -2.64
CA PHE A 154 -6.26 -10.79 -3.58
C PHE A 154 -6.52 -11.21 -5.04
N ALA A 155 -6.94 -10.25 -5.87
CA ALA A 155 -7.18 -10.43 -7.29
C ALA A 155 -6.53 -9.28 -8.09
N GLY A 156 -5.40 -9.55 -8.73
CA GLY A 156 -4.74 -8.58 -9.63
C GLY A 156 -5.33 -8.61 -11.04
N ASN A 157 -5.66 -7.45 -11.59
CA ASN A 157 -6.18 -7.33 -12.95
C ASN A 157 -5.04 -7.22 -13.98
N THR A 158 -4.75 -8.28 -14.73
CA THR A 158 -3.75 -8.26 -15.81
C THR A 158 -4.29 -7.68 -17.13
N GLY A 159 -5.60 -7.47 -17.24
CA GLY A 159 -6.25 -6.98 -18.45
C GLY A 159 -6.27 -7.97 -19.60
N SER A 160 -6.58 -7.43 -20.79
CA SER A 160 -6.47 -8.07 -22.10
C SER A 160 -5.61 -7.22 -23.02
N VAL A 161 -5.22 -7.75 -24.19
CA VAL A 161 -4.61 -6.96 -25.25
C VAL A 161 -5.64 -6.63 -26.32
N ASP A 162 -5.55 -5.46 -26.95
CA ASP A 162 -6.36 -5.09 -28.11
C ASP A 162 -5.67 -5.46 -29.44
N ASP A 163 -6.28 -5.05 -30.56
CA ASP A 163 -5.79 -5.34 -31.91
C ASP A 163 -4.42 -4.70 -32.23
N ASN A 164 -3.96 -3.75 -31.40
CA ASN A 164 -2.66 -3.07 -31.53
C ASN A 164 -1.63 -3.57 -30.50
N ASP A 165 -1.90 -4.71 -29.84
CA ASP A 165 -1.09 -5.25 -28.73
C ASP A 165 -1.00 -4.31 -27.51
N GLU A 166 -1.95 -3.37 -27.35
CA GLU A 166 -2.01 -2.49 -26.18
C GLU A 166 -2.79 -3.13 -25.04
N ILE A 167 -2.25 -3.04 -23.81
CA ILE A 167 -2.93 -3.58 -22.62
C ILE A 167 -4.15 -2.72 -22.28
N GLN A 168 -5.32 -3.35 -22.28
CA GLN A 168 -6.60 -2.77 -21.89
C GLN A 168 -7.06 -3.32 -20.54
N ARG A 169 -7.28 -2.43 -19.57
CA ARG A 169 -7.92 -2.75 -18.28
C ARG A 169 -8.45 -1.50 -17.61
N ASN A 170 -9.58 -1.64 -16.91
CA ASN A 170 -10.05 -0.62 -15.99
C ASN A 170 -9.29 -0.73 -14.66
N LEU A 171 -8.40 0.23 -14.38
CA LEU A 171 -7.62 0.29 -13.15
C LEU A 171 -8.47 0.53 -11.89
N ASN A 172 -9.73 0.93 -12.06
CA ASN A 172 -10.70 1.17 -10.99
C ASN A 172 -11.83 0.14 -10.94
N ASP A 173 -11.67 -1.02 -11.61
CA ASP A 173 -12.64 -2.11 -11.53
C ASP A 173 -12.72 -2.65 -10.09
N THR A 174 -13.92 -2.65 -9.50
CA THR A 174 -14.15 -3.11 -8.13
C THR A 174 -14.12 -4.63 -8.00
N ASN A 175 -14.11 -5.37 -9.11
CA ASN A 175 -13.92 -6.83 -9.09
C ASN A 175 -12.47 -7.23 -8.77
N TYR A 176 -11.52 -6.29 -8.86
CA TYR A 176 -10.10 -6.52 -8.63
C TYR A 176 -9.54 -5.58 -7.55
N ASN A 177 -8.38 -5.93 -7.00
CA ASN A 177 -7.61 -5.04 -6.13
C ASN A 177 -6.93 -3.92 -6.94
N ARG A 178 -6.70 -2.77 -6.30
CA ARG A 178 -6.07 -1.58 -6.91
C ARG A 178 -4.66 -1.35 -6.38
N MET A 179 -3.87 -2.42 -6.33
CA MET A 179 -2.48 -2.42 -5.85
C MET A 179 -1.55 -2.66 -7.03
N TRP A 180 -0.69 -1.69 -7.30
CA TRP A 180 0.06 -1.65 -8.55
C TRP A 180 1.54 -1.39 -8.31
N GLU A 181 2.34 -1.91 -9.23
CA GLU A 181 3.78 -1.67 -9.30
C GLU A 181 4.15 -1.12 -10.67
N TYR A 182 5.14 -0.22 -10.73
CA TYR A 182 5.65 0.32 -11.99
C TYR A 182 7.15 0.66 -11.90
N ASN A 183 7.96 0.07 -12.77
CA ASN A 183 9.40 0.39 -12.86
C ASN A 183 10.18 0.25 -11.53
N ASN A 184 9.82 -0.75 -10.71
CA ASN A 184 10.53 -1.06 -9.48
C ASN A 184 11.81 -1.87 -9.76
N ARG A 185 12.82 -1.68 -8.91
CA ARG A 185 14.13 -2.36 -9.00
C ARG A 185 14.45 -3.10 -7.69
N GLY A 186 15.49 -3.91 -7.71
CA GLY A 186 15.94 -4.67 -6.54
C GLY A 186 15.56 -6.15 -6.61
N VAL A 187 16.04 -6.94 -5.66
CA VAL A 187 15.83 -8.40 -5.67
C VAL A 187 14.37 -8.77 -5.41
N GLY A 188 13.64 -7.95 -4.66
CA GLY A 188 12.23 -8.13 -4.34
C GLY A 188 11.27 -7.64 -5.42
N SER A 189 11.75 -6.96 -6.47
CA SER A 189 10.90 -6.48 -7.58
C SER A 189 10.82 -7.44 -8.77
N LYS A 190 11.50 -8.59 -8.71
CA LYS A 190 11.44 -9.59 -9.77
C LYS A 190 10.06 -10.24 -9.77
N VAL A 191 9.35 -10.12 -10.89
CA VAL A 191 8.07 -10.79 -11.10
C VAL A 191 8.32 -12.29 -11.23
N VAL A 192 7.97 -13.06 -10.21
CA VAL A 192 7.98 -14.52 -10.26
C VAL A 192 6.57 -14.97 -10.56
N ALA A 193 6.33 -15.53 -11.74
CA ALA A 193 5.03 -16.14 -12.04
C ALA A 193 4.81 -17.33 -11.10
N GLU A 194 3.70 -17.34 -10.35
CA GLU A 194 3.28 -18.56 -9.66
C GLU A 194 2.99 -19.65 -10.69
N ALA A 195 3.56 -20.84 -10.48
CA ALA A 195 3.15 -22.01 -11.22
C ALA A 195 1.66 -22.26 -10.93
N LYS A 196 0.82 -22.30 -11.98
CA LYS A 196 -0.58 -22.69 -11.85
C LYS A 196 -0.63 -24.05 -11.15
N LYS A 197 -1.27 -24.12 -9.98
CA LYS A 197 -1.66 -25.37 -9.34
C LYS A 197 -2.91 -25.94 -10.00
#